data_AF-A0AAD7R5J9-F1
#
_entry.id   AF-A0AAD7R5J9-F1
#
_cell.length_a   1.000
_cell.length_b   1.000
_cell.length_c   1.000
_cell.angle_alpha   90.00
_cell.angle_beta   90.00
_cell.angle_gamma   90.00
#
_symmetry.space_group_name_H-M   'P 1'
#
loop_
_entity.id
_entity.type
_entity.pdbx_description
1 polymer ?
#
loop_
_entity_poly.entity_id
_entity_poly.type
_entity_poly.pdbx_seq_one_letter_code
_entity_poly.pdbx_strand_id
1 'polypeptide(L)'
;MVLKVQEKSPLKYPVVRQMACLDPAVIYRDPDSCRRQMKGLVKTFLEVKQVTGISAGDVILEQFGALLSLEGRSEEFHSFQPMQKRVDVFLRDVLSEPYPDLWAFCQKLLILSHGQASVERGFSVNNQVETTNIMGDTVVARRLVCDYVALHGGVTKVPLTKELLKSVEAARTRYRDYLTEERRKKELEAKGQKRKAAEDDLEELRKRKKTILEVSQGLAREADKTAEEAEAKSGTKMAELISKSNILRKGSKQKLAELEILEKEIEAKGAELRKIE
;
A
#
# COMPACT_ATOMS: atom_id res chain seq x y z
N MET A 1 30.58 1.19 12.08
CA MET A 1 29.84 0.20 11.27
C MET A 1 28.73 -0.51 12.06
N VAL A 2 28.96 -0.86 13.33
CA VAL A 2 27.99 -1.56 14.21
C VAL A 2 26.69 -0.77 14.48
N LEU A 3 26.75 0.56 14.68
CA LEU A 3 25.57 1.38 14.96
C LEU A 3 24.56 1.42 13.79
N LYS A 4 25.04 1.59 12.54
CA LYS A 4 24.18 1.60 11.34
C LYS A 4 23.51 0.24 11.06
N VAL A 5 24.16 -0.87 11.46
CA VAL A 5 23.59 -2.22 11.36
C VAL A 5 22.52 -2.43 12.44
N GLN A 6 22.74 -1.91 13.65
CA GLN A 6 21.74 -1.95 14.71
C GLN A 6 20.48 -1.12 14.38
N GLU A 7 20.62 0.05 13.75
CA GLU A 7 19.48 0.90 13.35
C GLU A 7 18.57 0.25 12.29
N LYS A 8 19.15 -0.57 11.41
CA LYS A 8 18.42 -1.34 10.40
C LYS A 8 17.98 -2.72 10.89
N SER A 9 18.48 -3.15 12.05
CA SER A 9 18.16 -4.45 12.63
C SER A 9 16.88 -4.40 13.48
N PRO A 10 16.05 -5.45 13.42
CA PRO A 10 14.95 -5.69 14.36
C PRO A 10 15.41 -5.69 15.84
N LEU A 11 16.70 -5.94 16.09
CA LEU A 11 17.30 -5.87 17.43
C LEU A 11 17.29 -4.46 18.04
N LYS A 12 16.95 -3.40 17.29
CA LYS A 12 16.72 -2.06 17.88
C LYS A 12 15.51 -2.03 18.82
N TYR A 13 14.53 -2.91 18.61
CA TYR A 13 13.32 -2.96 19.42
C TYR A 13 13.58 -3.76 20.72
N PRO A 14 13.28 -3.19 21.90
CA PRO A 14 13.44 -3.88 23.19
C PRO A 14 12.67 -5.21 23.26
N VAL A 15 11.46 -5.26 22.70
CA VAL A 15 10.62 -6.46 22.64
C VAL A 15 11.35 -7.61 21.94
N VAL A 16 11.97 -7.35 20.78
CA VAL A 16 12.71 -8.37 20.02
C VAL A 16 13.92 -8.88 20.81
N ARG A 17 14.63 -8.00 21.52
CA ARG A 17 15.76 -8.42 22.38
C ARG A 17 15.30 -9.25 23.57
N GLN A 18 14.16 -8.89 24.17
CA GLN A 18 13.61 -9.60 25.32
C GLN A 18 13.03 -10.96 24.96
N MET A 19 12.60 -11.18 23.71
CA MET A 19 12.15 -12.49 23.23
C MET A 19 13.23 -13.58 23.26
N ALA A 20 14.51 -13.22 23.49
CA ALA A 20 15.57 -14.19 23.77
C ALA A 20 15.26 -15.09 24.98
N CYS A 21 14.36 -14.66 25.89
CA CYS A 21 13.90 -15.48 27.02
C CYS A 21 13.05 -16.69 26.61
N LEU A 22 12.72 -16.84 25.33
CA LEU A 22 12.02 -18.01 24.78
C LEU A 22 12.98 -19.06 24.19
N ASP A 23 14.28 -18.77 24.11
CA ASP A 23 15.28 -19.73 23.67
C ASP A 23 15.51 -20.78 24.76
N PRO A 24 15.25 -22.08 24.50
CA PRO A 24 15.43 -23.14 25.49
C PRO A 24 16.83 -23.17 26.12
N ALA A 25 17.87 -22.88 25.35
CA ALA A 25 19.24 -22.88 25.85
C ALA A 25 19.50 -21.70 26.80
N VAL A 26 18.86 -20.56 26.56
CA VAL A 26 18.95 -19.37 27.41
C VAL A 26 18.12 -19.55 28.68
N ILE A 27 16.95 -20.17 28.57
CA ILE A 27 16.10 -20.56 29.72
C ILE A 27 16.89 -21.44 30.68
N TYR A 28 17.61 -22.45 30.17
CA TYR A 28 18.44 -23.34 30.99
C TYR A 28 19.63 -22.60 31.63
N ARG A 29 20.32 -21.75 30.86
CA ARG A 29 21.57 -21.10 31.31
C ARG A 29 21.36 -19.95 32.29
N ASP A 30 20.34 -19.12 32.09
CA ASP A 30 20.09 -17.93 32.90
C ASP A 30 18.58 -17.66 33.08
N PRO A 31 17.92 -18.43 33.98
CA PRO A 31 16.50 -18.27 34.28
C PRO A 31 16.15 -16.86 34.81
N ASP A 32 17.04 -16.25 35.60
CA ASP A 32 16.77 -14.94 36.21
C ASP A 32 16.74 -13.82 35.16
N SER A 33 17.63 -13.87 34.17
CA SER A 33 17.57 -12.97 33.03
C SER A 33 16.31 -13.19 32.20
N CYS A 34 15.93 -14.45 31.96
CA CYS A 34 14.69 -14.78 31.27
C CYS A 34 13.47 -14.19 31.99
N ARG A 35 13.42 -14.31 33.33
CA ARG A 35 12.35 -13.75 34.16
C ARG A 35 12.25 -12.23 34.03
N ARG A 36 13.37 -11.52 34.05
CA ARG A 36 13.40 -10.06 33.85
C ARG A 36 12.92 -9.66 32.45
N GLN A 37 13.34 -10.40 31.42
CA GLN A 37 12.95 -10.15 30.04
C GLN A 37 11.46 -10.39 29.82
N MET A 38 10.90 -11.50 30.32
CA MET A 38 9.48 -11.79 30.25
C MET A 38 8.62 -10.74 30.97
N LYS A 39 9.07 -10.27 32.14
CA LYS A 39 8.41 -9.15 32.85
C LYS A 39 8.36 -7.87 32.00
N GLY A 40 9.42 -7.59 31.26
CA GLY A 40 9.46 -6.50 30.29
C GLY A 40 8.43 -6.67 29.17
N LEU A 41 8.36 -7.88 28.58
CA LEU A 41 7.41 -8.20 27.50
C LEU A 41 5.96 -8.05 27.96
N VAL A 42 5.60 -8.66 29.09
CA VAL A 42 4.23 -8.57 29.65
C VAL A 42 3.85 -7.13 29.92
N LYS A 43 4.75 -6.32 30.52
CA LYS A 43 4.52 -4.90 30.75
C LYS A 43 4.23 -4.14 29.46
N THR A 44 5.05 -4.31 28.43
CA THR A 44 4.83 -3.65 27.13
C THR A 44 3.50 -4.07 26.51
N PHE A 45 3.12 -5.35 26.58
CA PHE A 45 1.87 -5.85 26.03
C PHE A 45 0.61 -5.41 26.78
N LEU A 46 0.73 -5.16 28.09
CA LEU A 46 -0.32 -4.51 28.88
C LEU A 46 -0.49 -3.03 28.47
N GLU A 47 0.62 -2.30 28.28
CA GLU A 47 0.60 -0.90 27.83
C GLU A 47 -0.08 -0.74 26.45
N VAL A 48 0.22 -1.64 25.51
CA VAL A 48 -0.40 -1.65 24.17
C VAL A 48 -1.78 -2.33 24.11
N LYS A 49 -2.34 -2.70 25.27
CA LYS A 49 -3.67 -3.36 25.42
C LYS A 49 -3.82 -4.66 24.61
N GLN A 50 -2.71 -5.36 24.35
CA GLN A 50 -2.70 -6.68 23.69
C GLN A 50 -2.87 -7.84 24.69
N VAL A 51 -2.72 -7.55 25.99
CA VAL A 51 -3.13 -8.38 27.12
C VAL A 51 -4.15 -7.57 27.92
N THR A 52 -5.33 -8.14 28.17
CA THR A 52 -6.45 -7.44 28.82
C THR A 52 -6.46 -7.72 30.31
N GLY A 53 -6.10 -6.72 31.11
CA GLY A 53 -6.18 -6.75 32.56
C GLY A 53 -4.87 -7.14 33.25
N ILE A 54 -4.56 -6.47 34.36
CA ILE A 54 -3.33 -6.70 35.15
C ILE A 54 -3.27 -8.15 35.64
N SER A 55 -4.41 -8.72 36.04
CA SER A 55 -4.54 -10.11 36.47
C SER A 55 -4.07 -11.11 35.41
N ALA A 56 -4.29 -10.86 34.12
CA ALA A 56 -3.81 -11.75 33.05
C ALA A 56 -2.28 -11.68 32.89
N GLY A 57 -1.70 -10.49 33.10
CA GLY A 57 -0.25 -10.32 33.10
C GLY A 57 0.43 -11.07 34.26
N ASP A 58 -0.16 -11.02 35.45
CA ASP A 58 0.37 -11.72 36.63
C ASP A 58 0.33 -13.25 36.46
N VAL A 59 -0.76 -13.80 35.90
CA VAL A 59 -0.88 -15.23 35.60
C VAL A 59 0.20 -15.69 34.61
N ILE A 60 0.48 -14.91 33.56
CA ILE A 60 1.55 -15.23 32.59
C ILE A 60 2.92 -15.28 33.30
N LEU A 61 3.19 -14.32 34.19
CA LEU A 61 4.45 -14.26 34.92
C LEU A 61 4.60 -15.38 35.96
N GLU A 62 3.49 -15.80 36.58
CA GLU A 62 3.44 -16.93 37.49
C GLU A 62 3.73 -18.24 36.75
N GLN A 63 3.01 -18.50 35.65
CA GLN A 63 3.21 -19.69 34.80
C GLN A 63 4.64 -19.73 34.25
N PHE A 64 5.19 -18.60 33.80
CA PHE A 64 6.58 -18.54 33.36
C PHE A 64 7.56 -18.79 34.52
N GLY A 65 7.24 -18.30 35.71
CA GLY A 65 8.03 -18.58 36.91
C GLY A 65 8.08 -20.07 37.27
N ALA A 66 6.96 -20.78 37.11
CA ALA A 66 6.87 -22.22 37.30
C ALA A 66 7.70 -22.98 36.25
N LEU A 67 7.56 -22.62 34.97
CA LEU A 67 8.35 -23.18 33.87
C LEU A 67 9.86 -23.10 34.15
N LEU A 68 10.35 -21.93 34.56
CA LEU A 68 11.77 -21.71 34.87
C LEU A 68 12.26 -22.56 36.05
N SER A 69 11.36 -22.95 36.95
CA SER A 69 11.70 -23.69 38.17
C SER A 69 11.65 -25.20 37.96
N LEU A 70 10.76 -25.67 37.08
CA LEU A 70 10.50 -27.08 36.84
C LEU A 70 11.15 -27.57 35.54
N GLU A 71 10.52 -27.32 34.39
CA GLU A 71 10.91 -27.90 33.09
C GLU A 71 12.14 -27.21 32.49
N GLY A 72 12.33 -25.92 32.76
CA GLY A 72 13.44 -25.13 32.23
C GLY A 72 14.83 -25.61 32.66
N ARG A 73 14.91 -26.49 33.67
CA ARG A 73 16.15 -27.14 34.14
C ARG A 73 16.37 -28.55 33.59
N SER A 74 15.48 -29.03 32.73
CA SER A 74 15.61 -30.35 32.13
C SER A 74 16.73 -30.40 31.08
N GLU A 75 17.27 -31.60 30.84
CA GLU A 75 18.27 -31.83 29.80
C GLU A 75 17.74 -31.51 28.40
N GLU A 76 16.43 -31.59 28.18
CA GLU A 76 15.79 -31.24 26.91
C GLU A 76 15.98 -29.76 26.55
N PHE A 77 15.95 -28.86 27.53
CA PHE A 77 16.22 -27.43 27.32
C PHE A 77 17.72 -27.17 27.06
N HIS A 78 18.61 -27.90 27.73
CA HIS A 78 20.05 -27.78 27.54
C HIS A 78 20.52 -28.29 26.17
N SER A 79 19.99 -29.44 25.76
CA SER A 79 20.38 -30.15 24.54
C SER A 79 19.59 -29.70 23.29
N PHE A 80 18.71 -28.71 23.43
CA PHE A 80 17.89 -28.22 22.33
C PHE A 80 18.73 -27.75 21.13
N GLN A 81 18.40 -28.27 19.94
CA GLN A 81 19.05 -27.90 18.69
C GLN A 81 18.05 -27.27 17.71
N PRO A 82 18.14 -25.96 17.42
CA PRO A 82 17.21 -25.26 16.53
C PRO A 82 17.14 -25.82 15.11
N MET A 83 18.20 -26.49 14.65
CA MET A 83 18.28 -27.09 13.32
C MET A 83 17.56 -28.45 13.24
N GLN A 84 17.33 -29.11 14.38
CA GLN A 84 16.65 -30.40 14.44
C GLN A 84 15.17 -30.27 14.78
N LYS A 85 14.83 -29.41 15.75
CA LYS A 85 13.44 -29.15 16.16
C LYS A 85 13.20 -27.66 16.19
N ARG A 86 12.10 -27.21 15.57
CA ARG A 86 11.73 -25.80 15.60
C ARG A 86 11.35 -25.38 17.03
N VAL A 87 11.74 -24.16 17.41
CA VAL A 87 11.46 -23.59 18.75
C VAL A 87 9.96 -23.54 19.04
N ASP A 88 9.12 -23.16 18.09
CA ASP A 88 7.68 -23.07 18.30
C ASP A 88 7.01 -24.43 18.53
N VAL A 89 7.49 -25.47 17.85
CA VAL A 89 7.02 -26.85 18.07
C VAL A 89 7.46 -27.34 19.45
N PHE A 90 8.72 -27.10 19.82
CA PHE A 90 9.22 -27.46 21.15
C PHE A 90 8.45 -26.75 22.26
N LEU A 91 8.29 -25.44 22.18
CA LEU A 91 7.57 -24.65 23.17
C LEU A 91 6.08 -25.05 23.24
N ARG A 92 5.44 -25.38 22.12
CA ARG A 92 4.06 -25.89 22.15
C ARG A 92 3.99 -27.17 23.00
N ASP A 93 4.89 -28.11 22.78
CA ASP A 93 4.87 -29.41 23.47
C ASP A 93 5.06 -29.24 24.99
N VAL A 94 5.85 -28.25 25.42
CA VAL A 94 6.10 -27.98 26.85
C VAL A 94 5.03 -27.08 27.49
N LEU A 95 4.49 -26.11 26.75
CA LEU A 95 3.66 -25.04 27.33
C LEU A 95 2.15 -25.25 27.16
N SER A 96 1.71 -25.96 26.12
CA SER A 96 0.30 -25.92 25.69
C SER A 96 -0.70 -26.48 26.70
N GLU A 97 -0.37 -27.56 27.43
CA GLU A 97 -1.22 -28.11 28.48
C GLU A 97 -0.92 -27.52 29.87
N PRO A 98 0.35 -27.43 30.33
CA PRO A 98 0.62 -27.00 31.71
C PRO A 98 0.44 -25.49 31.92
N TYR A 99 0.64 -24.69 30.85
CA TYR A 99 0.75 -23.23 30.93
C TYR A 99 -0.02 -22.54 29.79
N PRO A 100 -1.36 -22.65 29.75
CA PRO A 100 -2.16 -22.22 28.60
C PRO A 100 -2.10 -20.70 28.34
N ASP A 101 -2.09 -19.87 29.39
CA ASP A 101 -2.04 -18.40 29.24
C ASP A 101 -0.67 -17.93 28.75
N LEU A 102 0.40 -18.53 29.29
CA LEU A 102 1.76 -18.32 28.82
C LEU A 102 1.90 -18.77 27.37
N TRP A 103 1.35 -19.92 26.98
CA TRP A 103 1.39 -20.39 25.61
C TRP A 103 0.67 -19.43 24.66
N ALA A 104 -0.54 -18.99 25.01
CA ALA A 104 -1.28 -18.00 24.22
C ALA A 104 -0.49 -16.68 24.08
N PHE A 105 0.23 -16.27 25.12
CA PHE A 105 1.12 -15.12 25.06
C PHE A 105 2.34 -15.35 24.16
N CYS A 106 3.00 -16.50 24.28
CA CYS A 106 4.11 -16.91 23.43
C CYS A 106 3.69 -16.97 21.95
N GLN A 107 2.48 -17.44 21.63
CA GLN A 107 1.96 -17.42 20.26
C GLN A 107 1.93 -16.00 19.68
N LYS A 108 1.43 -15.02 20.45
CA LYS A 108 1.42 -13.61 20.02
C LYS A 108 2.83 -13.08 19.77
N LEU A 109 3.79 -13.43 20.63
CA LEU A 109 5.19 -13.05 20.46
C LEU A 109 5.81 -13.68 19.22
N LEU A 110 5.61 -14.98 18.99
CA LEU A 110 6.18 -15.73 17.87
C LEU A 110 5.61 -15.33 16.50
N ILE A 111 4.44 -14.69 16.47
CA ILE A 111 3.83 -14.10 15.25
C ILE A 111 4.41 -12.72 14.94
N LEU A 112 5.05 -12.03 15.88
CA LEU A 112 5.66 -10.73 15.62
C LEU A 112 6.73 -10.85 14.53
N SER A 113 6.58 -10.02 13.50
CA SER A 113 7.56 -9.92 12.42
C SER A 113 8.87 -9.34 12.99
N HIS A 114 9.88 -10.20 13.10
CA HIS A 114 11.19 -9.87 13.67
C HIS A 114 12.23 -9.67 12.56
N GLY A 115 11.82 -9.33 11.34
CA GLY A 115 12.71 -9.03 10.21
C GLY A 115 12.13 -9.38 8.84
N GLN A 116 12.97 -9.30 7.80
CA GLN A 116 12.61 -9.71 6.44
C GLN A 116 12.48 -11.23 6.29
N ALA A 117 12.84 -12.02 7.29
CA ALA A 117 12.83 -13.49 7.22
C ALA A 117 11.46 -14.08 6.87
N SER A 118 10.34 -13.47 7.27
CA SER A 118 9.00 -13.93 6.86
C SER A 118 8.72 -13.64 5.38
N VAL A 119 9.22 -12.51 4.86
CA VAL A 119 9.12 -12.13 3.45
C VAL A 119 10.04 -13.00 2.60
N GLU A 120 11.29 -13.21 3.04
CA GLU A 120 12.29 -14.08 2.41
C GLU A 120 11.86 -15.56 2.44
N ARG A 121 11.25 -16.02 3.54
CA ARG A 121 10.61 -17.34 3.59
C ARG A 121 9.44 -17.40 2.63
N GLY A 122 8.63 -16.33 2.53
CA GLY A 122 7.59 -16.20 1.51
C GLY A 122 8.14 -16.38 0.10
N PHE A 123 9.25 -15.74 -0.23
CA PHE A 123 9.95 -15.94 -1.52
C PHE A 123 10.45 -17.37 -1.69
N SER A 124 11.11 -17.95 -0.70
CA SER A 124 11.62 -19.33 -0.77
C SER A 124 10.47 -20.36 -0.94
N VAL A 125 9.38 -20.17 -0.21
CA VAL A 125 8.17 -21.00 -0.26
C VAL A 125 7.42 -20.83 -1.58
N ASN A 126 7.45 -19.63 -2.15
CA ASN A 126 6.83 -19.31 -3.44
C ASN A 126 7.74 -19.54 -4.64
N ASN A 127 9.01 -19.91 -4.44
CA ASN A 127 9.97 -20.10 -5.53
C ASN A 127 9.48 -21.13 -6.58
N GLN A 128 8.71 -22.14 -6.15
CA GLN A 128 8.11 -23.13 -7.06
C GLN A 128 6.91 -22.59 -7.85
N VAL A 129 6.31 -21.49 -7.39
CA VAL A 129 5.09 -20.87 -7.91
C VAL A 129 5.42 -19.65 -8.78
N GLU A 130 6.55 -19.01 -8.46
CA GLU A 130 7.08 -17.82 -9.08
C GLU A 130 7.64 -18.14 -10.47
N THR A 131 7.03 -17.57 -11.50
CA THR A 131 7.52 -17.62 -12.88
C THR A 131 7.48 -16.23 -13.47
N THR A 132 8.31 -15.94 -14.47
CA THR A 132 8.33 -14.62 -15.11
C THR A 132 6.96 -14.29 -15.73
N ASN A 133 6.56 -13.01 -15.66
CA ASN A 133 5.39 -12.45 -16.35
C ASN A 133 4.02 -13.06 -15.96
N ILE A 134 3.82 -13.35 -14.67
CA ILE A 134 2.51 -13.72 -14.12
C ILE A 134 1.92 -12.59 -13.29
N MET A 135 0.60 -12.44 -13.32
CA MET A 135 -0.12 -11.49 -12.47
C MET A 135 -0.25 -12.01 -11.05
N GLY A 136 -0.42 -11.09 -10.08
CA GLY A 136 -0.57 -11.43 -8.66
C GLY A 136 -1.67 -12.48 -8.40
N ASP A 137 -2.82 -12.33 -9.06
CA ASP A 137 -3.93 -13.29 -8.92
C ASP A 137 -3.55 -14.71 -9.36
N THR A 138 -2.69 -14.83 -10.37
CA THR A 138 -2.19 -16.13 -10.84
C THR A 138 -1.22 -16.74 -9.83
N VAL A 139 -0.38 -15.92 -9.18
CA VAL A 139 0.50 -16.37 -8.08
C VAL A 139 -0.34 -16.92 -6.93
N VAL A 140 -1.38 -16.20 -6.51
CA VAL A 140 -2.29 -16.61 -5.44
C VAL A 140 -3.00 -17.92 -5.80
N ALA A 141 -3.57 -18.01 -7.01
CA ALA A 141 -4.27 -19.21 -7.46
C ALA A 141 -3.35 -20.44 -7.49
N ARG A 142 -2.13 -20.32 -8.03
CA ARG A 142 -1.17 -21.43 -8.02
C ARG A 142 -0.71 -21.78 -6.61
N ARG A 143 -0.55 -20.79 -5.73
CA ARG A 143 -0.16 -21.04 -4.35
C ARG A 143 -1.21 -21.87 -3.61
N LEU A 144 -2.49 -21.54 -3.77
CA LEU A 144 -3.60 -22.32 -3.22
C LEU A 144 -3.57 -23.78 -3.68
N VAL A 145 -3.24 -24.02 -4.96
CA VAL A 145 -3.09 -25.40 -5.48
C VAL A 145 -1.93 -26.11 -4.80
N CYS A 146 -0.75 -25.49 -4.71
CA CYS A 146 0.41 -26.07 -4.03
C CYS A 146 0.13 -26.38 -2.56
N ASP A 147 -0.52 -25.45 -1.83
CA ASP A 147 -0.89 -25.64 -0.43
C ASP A 147 -1.86 -26.81 -0.26
N TYR A 148 -2.87 -26.91 -1.13
CA TYR A 148 -3.83 -28.01 -1.09
C TYR A 148 -3.20 -29.38 -1.40
N VAL A 149 -2.27 -29.42 -2.35
CA VAL A 149 -1.48 -30.62 -2.67
C VAL A 149 -0.58 -31.02 -1.51
N ALA A 150 0.10 -30.05 -0.90
CA ALA A 150 0.98 -30.29 0.25
C ALA A 150 0.19 -30.81 1.46
N LEU A 151 -1.00 -30.24 1.73
CA LEU A 151 -1.90 -30.68 2.78
C LEU A 151 -2.26 -32.17 2.66
N HIS A 152 -2.47 -32.66 1.44
CA HIS A 152 -2.80 -34.07 1.19
C HIS A 152 -1.56 -34.97 1.05
N GLY A 153 -0.35 -34.42 1.19
CA GLY A 153 0.90 -35.18 1.15
C GLY A 153 1.29 -35.63 -0.26
N GLY A 154 0.89 -34.88 -1.29
CA GLY A 154 1.30 -35.08 -2.69
C GLY A 154 0.13 -35.18 -3.68
N VAL A 155 0.44 -34.99 -4.97
CA VAL A 155 -0.56 -34.90 -6.05
C VAL A 155 -1.41 -36.15 -6.22
N THR A 156 -0.87 -37.33 -5.89
CA THR A 156 -1.56 -38.62 -6.00
C THR A 156 -2.55 -38.88 -4.87
N LYS A 157 -2.48 -38.12 -3.79
CA LYS A 157 -3.31 -38.28 -2.59
C LYS A 157 -4.44 -37.26 -2.50
N VAL A 158 -4.51 -36.33 -3.45
CA VAL A 158 -5.57 -35.33 -3.51
C VAL A 158 -6.88 -36.01 -3.91
N PRO A 159 -7.95 -35.90 -3.10
CA PRO A 159 -9.22 -36.55 -3.39
C PRO A 159 -9.92 -35.91 -4.59
N LEU A 160 -10.35 -36.74 -5.55
CA LEU A 160 -11.16 -36.32 -6.69
C LEU A 160 -12.63 -36.24 -6.30
N THR A 161 -13.03 -35.14 -5.67
CA THR A 161 -14.42 -34.91 -5.26
C THR A 161 -15.31 -34.58 -6.46
N LYS A 162 -16.61 -34.89 -6.36
CA LYS A 162 -17.59 -34.54 -7.41
C LYS A 162 -17.65 -33.03 -7.68
N GLU A 163 -17.44 -32.23 -6.65
CA GLU A 163 -17.40 -30.76 -6.74
C GLU A 163 -16.18 -30.28 -7.54
N LEU A 164 -15.00 -30.89 -7.30
CA LEU A 164 -13.80 -30.60 -8.07
C LEU A 164 -14.00 -30.92 -9.55
N LEU A 165 -14.60 -32.08 -9.86
CA LEU A 165 -14.90 -32.48 -11.24
C LEU A 165 -15.85 -31.49 -11.93
N LYS A 166 -16.98 -31.14 -11.28
CA LYS A 166 -17.91 -30.12 -11.79
C LYS A 166 -17.24 -28.76 -11.98
N SER A 167 -16.36 -28.37 -11.06
CA SER A 167 -15.61 -27.13 -11.16
C SER A 167 -14.69 -27.12 -12.38
N VAL A 168 -13.99 -28.22 -12.65
CA VAL A 168 -13.11 -28.37 -13.83
C VAL A 168 -13.91 -28.35 -15.14
N GLU A 169 -15.06 -29.03 -15.20
CA GLU A 169 -15.95 -28.99 -16.36
C GLU A 169 -16.35 -27.56 -16.75
N ALA A 170 -16.69 -26.73 -15.76
CA ALA A 170 -17.07 -25.34 -15.97
C ALA A 170 -15.88 -24.37 -16.13
N ALA A 171 -14.63 -24.82 -15.96
CA ALA A 171 -13.45 -23.95 -15.96
C ALA A 171 -13.26 -23.20 -17.28
N ARG A 172 -13.48 -23.87 -18.41
CA ARG A 172 -13.36 -23.25 -19.74
C ARG A 172 -14.41 -22.15 -19.95
N THR A 173 -15.63 -22.38 -19.50
CA THR A 173 -16.71 -21.38 -19.60
C THR A 173 -16.38 -20.16 -18.74
N ARG A 174 -16.02 -20.37 -17.46
CA ARG A 174 -15.59 -19.28 -16.56
C ARG A 174 -14.44 -18.45 -17.15
N TYR A 175 -13.47 -19.09 -17.79
CA TYR A 175 -12.36 -18.39 -18.42
C TYR A 175 -12.82 -17.52 -19.61
N ARG A 176 -13.74 -18.02 -20.44
CA ARG A 176 -14.29 -17.23 -21.55
C ARG A 176 -15.11 -16.05 -21.07
N ASP A 177 -15.90 -16.23 -20.02
CA ASP A 177 -16.70 -15.16 -19.43
C ASP A 177 -15.77 -14.08 -18.85
N TYR A 178 -14.73 -14.48 -18.13
CA TYR A 178 -13.68 -13.58 -17.65
C TYR A 178 -13.02 -12.79 -18.78
N LEU A 179 -12.62 -13.43 -19.88
CA LEU A 179 -12.02 -12.74 -21.03
C LEU A 179 -12.99 -11.74 -21.67
N THR A 180 -14.28 -12.04 -21.69
CA THR A 180 -15.30 -11.16 -22.26
C THR A 180 -15.49 -9.93 -21.36
N GLU A 181 -15.56 -10.13 -20.05
CA GLU A 181 -15.65 -9.03 -19.09
C GLU A 181 -14.39 -8.15 -19.09
N GLU A 182 -13.20 -8.72 -19.19
CA GLU A 182 -11.96 -7.94 -19.27
C GLU A 182 -11.87 -7.11 -20.55
N ARG A 183 -12.36 -7.62 -21.69
CA ARG A 183 -12.48 -6.83 -22.92
C ARG A 183 -13.46 -5.66 -22.72
N ARG A 184 -14.63 -5.94 -22.16
CA ARG A 184 -15.66 -4.93 -21.88
C ARG A 184 -15.15 -3.84 -20.93
N LYS A 185 -14.43 -4.21 -19.87
CA LYS A 185 -13.80 -3.26 -18.94
C LYS A 185 -12.79 -2.37 -19.67
N LYS A 186 -11.88 -2.95 -20.45
CA LYS A 186 -10.89 -2.18 -21.21
C LYS A 186 -11.53 -1.23 -22.21
N GLU A 187 -12.60 -1.64 -22.88
CA GLU A 187 -13.36 -0.77 -23.78
C GLU A 187 -14.03 0.38 -23.03
N LEU A 188 -14.61 0.13 -21.87
CA LEU A 188 -15.20 1.16 -21.01
C LEU A 188 -14.16 2.12 -20.45
N GLU A 189 -13.01 1.62 -20.00
CA GLU A 189 -11.89 2.44 -19.55
C GLU A 189 -11.33 3.31 -20.67
N ALA A 190 -11.15 2.75 -21.87
CA ALA A 190 -10.69 3.50 -23.04
C ALA A 190 -11.69 4.59 -23.45
N LYS A 191 -13.00 4.30 -23.42
CA LYS A 191 -14.05 5.31 -23.64
C LYS A 191 -14.02 6.39 -22.56
N GLY A 192 -13.90 6.00 -21.29
CA GLY A 192 -13.81 6.93 -20.16
C GLY A 192 -12.57 7.83 -20.23
N GLN A 193 -11.41 7.28 -20.62
CA GLN A 193 -10.18 8.05 -20.82
C GLN A 193 -10.31 9.04 -21.97
N LYS A 194 -10.89 8.64 -23.11
CA LYS A 194 -11.16 9.54 -24.23
C LYS A 194 -12.11 10.67 -23.85
N ARG A 195 -13.17 10.35 -23.09
CA ARG A 195 -14.12 11.35 -22.59
C ARG A 195 -13.44 12.34 -21.65
N LYS A 196 -12.67 11.84 -20.68
CA LYS A 196 -11.92 12.68 -19.74
C LYS A 196 -10.92 13.59 -20.45
N ALA A 197 -10.16 13.06 -21.41
CA ALA A 197 -9.23 13.88 -22.19
C ALA A 197 -9.95 15.00 -22.97
N ALA A 198 -11.12 14.70 -23.56
CA ALA A 198 -11.93 15.70 -24.24
C ALA A 198 -12.56 16.74 -23.29
N GLU A 199 -12.94 16.33 -22.07
CA GLU A 199 -13.41 17.24 -21.01
C GLU A 199 -12.29 18.19 -20.55
N ASP A 200 -11.08 17.65 -20.31
CA ASP A 200 -9.88 18.41 -19.90
C ASP A 200 -9.49 19.43 -20.99
N ASP A 201 -9.47 19.01 -22.27
CA ASP A 201 -9.26 19.89 -23.43
C ASP A 201 -10.27 21.05 -23.46
N LEU A 202 -11.55 20.74 -23.23
CA LEU A 202 -12.61 21.74 -23.25
C LEU A 202 -12.45 22.75 -22.09
N GLU A 203 -12.04 22.27 -20.92
CA GLU A 203 -11.73 23.13 -19.77
C GLU A 203 -10.55 24.05 -20.06
N GLU A 204 -9.49 23.54 -20.71
CA GLU A 204 -8.34 24.35 -21.11
C GLU A 204 -8.73 25.45 -22.10
N LEU A 205 -9.52 25.13 -23.12
CA LEU A 205 -10.03 26.13 -24.07
C LEU A 205 -10.88 27.20 -23.37
N ARG A 206 -11.73 26.80 -22.42
CA ARG A 206 -12.54 27.75 -21.62
C ARG A 206 -11.66 28.66 -20.74
N LYS A 207 -10.59 28.14 -20.16
CA LYS A 207 -9.60 28.96 -19.41
C LYS A 207 -8.91 29.94 -20.33
N ARG A 208 -8.44 29.49 -21.50
CA ARG A 208 -7.81 30.34 -22.52
C ARG A 208 -8.74 31.45 -22.98
N LYS A 209 -10.03 31.15 -23.20
CA LYS A 209 -11.07 32.14 -23.52
C LYS A 209 -11.15 33.23 -22.45
N LYS A 210 -11.22 32.85 -21.18
CA LYS A 210 -11.27 33.80 -20.05
C LYS A 210 -10.03 34.71 -20.04
N THR A 211 -8.84 34.15 -20.21
CA THR A 211 -7.59 34.93 -20.23
C THR A 211 -7.54 35.91 -21.40
N ILE A 212 -7.93 35.49 -22.60
CA ILE A 212 -7.95 36.38 -23.78
C ILE A 212 -8.95 37.52 -23.58
N LEU A 213 -10.11 37.24 -22.98
CA LEU A 213 -11.11 38.26 -22.66
C LEU A 213 -10.57 39.29 -21.66
N GLU A 214 -9.93 38.84 -20.58
CA GLU A 214 -9.31 39.71 -19.58
C GLU A 214 -8.21 40.60 -20.19
N VAL A 215 -7.35 40.04 -21.05
CA VAL A 215 -6.31 40.79 -21.76
C VAL A 215 -6.92 41.81 -22.73
N SER A 216 -7.95 41.43 -23.49
CA SER A 216 -8.62 42.34 -24.42
C SER A 216 -9.25 43.53 -23.70
N GLN A 217 -9.92 43.27 -22.56
CA GLN A 217 -10.50 44.31 -21.71
C GLN A 217 -9.42 45.19 -21.06
N GLY A 218 -8.30 44.60 -20.62
CA GLY A 218 -7.15 45.33 -20.10
C GLY A 218 -6.56 46.29 -21.14
N LEU A 219 -6.32 45.81 -22.36
CA LEU A 219 -5.83 46.62 -23.47
C LEU A 219 -6.79 47.77 -23.84
N ALA A 220 -8.10 47.53 -23.80
CA ALA A 220 -9.09 48.56 -24.05
C ALA A 220 -9.05 49.67 -22.96
N ARG A 221 -9.03 49.26 -21.69
CA ARG A 221 -8.92 50.22 -20.55
C ARG A 221 -7.63 51.03 -20.59
N GLU A 222 -6.50 50.38 -20.90
CA GLU A 222 -5.22 51.08 -21.06
C GLU A 222 -5.23 52.04 -22.25
N ALA A 223 -5.87 51.66 -23.35
CA ALA A 223 -6.01 52.52 -24.51
C ALA A 223 -6.85 53.77 -24.21
N ASP A 224 -7.95 53.63 -23.48
CA ASP A 224 -8.83 54.73 -23.09
C ASP A 224 -8.11 55.67 -22.12
N LYS A 225 -7.43 55.12 -21.10
CA LYS A 225 -6.59 55.91 -20.18
C LYS A 225 -5.49 56.69 -20.93
N THR A 226 -4.82 56.05 -21.89
CA THR A 226 -3.76 56.70 -22.68
C THR A 226 -4.35 57.80 -23.60
N ALA A 227 -5.59 57.64 -24.06
CA ALA A 227 -6.29 58.66 -24.84
C ALA A 227 -6.66 59.86 -23.97
N GLU A 228 -7.22 59.63 -22.78
CA GLU A 228 -7.52 60.69 -21.79
C GLU A 228 -6.25 61.46 -21.39
N GLU A 229 -5.14 60.75 -21.15
CA GLU A 229 -3.85 61.39 -20.86
C GLU A 229 -3.34 62.26 -22.03
N ALA A 230 -3.66 61.90 -23.27
CA ALA A 230 -3.28 62.67 -24.44
C ALA A 230 -4.03 64.01 -24.54
N GLU A 231 -5.31 64.06 -24.11
CA GLU A 231 -6.13 65.28 -24.11
C GLU A 231 -5.53 66.38 -23.23
N ALA A 232 -4.80 66.00 -22.17
CA ALA A 232 -4.13 66.92 -21.26
C ALA A 232 -2.71 67.35 -21.70
N LYS A 233 -2.24 66.91 -22.88
CA LYS A 233 -0.90 67.21 -23.41
C LYS A 233 -1.00 67.91 -24.78
N SER A 234 0.06 68.58 -25.20
CA SER A 234 0.10 69.29 -26.49
C SER A 234 1.36 68.96 -27.30
N GLY A 235 1.28 69.10 -28.62
CA GLY A 235 2.40 68.91 -29.54
C GLY A 235 2.81 67.45 -29.72
N THR A 236 4.11 67.19 -29.78
CA THR A 236 4.69 65.86 -30.06
C THR A 236 4.29 64.78 -29.05
N LYS A 237 4.22 65.13 -27.76
CA LYS A 237 3.80 64.19 -26.68
C LYS A 237 2.34 63.74 -26.81
N MET A 238 1.46 64.61 -27.29
CA MET A 238 0.06 64.25 -27.57
C MET A 238 0.01 63.23 -28.71
N ALA A 239 0.73 63.48 -29.81
CA ALA A 239 0.76 62.59 -30.97
C ALA A 239 1.32 61.20 -30.62
N GLU A 240 2.35 61.13 -29.76
CA GLU A 240 2.92 59.86 -29.26
C GLU A 240 1.90 59.05 -28.44
N LEU A 241 1.17 59.69 -27.52
CA LEU A 241 0.16 59.03 -26.69
C LEU A 241 -1.04 58.54 -27.53
N ILE A 242 -1.49 59.31 -28.52
CA ILE A 242 -2.55 58.89 -29.45
C ILE A 242 -2.09 57.69 -30.28
N SER A 243 -0.84 57.69 -30.77
CA SER A 243 -0.27 56.55 -31.50
C SER A 243 -0.25 55.29 -30.62
N LYS A 244 0.19 55.42 -29.37
CA LYS A 244 0.20 54.33 -28.39
C LYS A 244 -1.22 53.80 -28.09
N SER A 245 -2.19 54.69 -27.89
CA SER A 245 -3.60 54.32 -27.69
C SER A 245 -4.15 53.53 -28.89
N ASN A 246 -3.86 53.98 -30.12
CA ASN A 246 -4.30 53.30 -31.34
C ASN A 246 -3.68 51.89 -31.48
N ILE A 247 -2.42 51.71 -31.11
CA ILE A 247 -1.76 50.40 -31.07
C ILE A 247 -2.47 49.47 -30.08
N LEU A 248 -2.79 49.95 -28.87
CA LEU A 248 -3.50 49.18 -27.85
C LEU A 248 -4.92 48.81 -28.30
N ARG A 249 -5.65 49.73 -28.94
CA ARG A 249 -6.98 49.44 -29.54
C ARG A 249 -6.89 48.40 -30.65
N LYS A 250 -5.86 48.46 -31.49
CA LYS A 250 -5.61 47.44 -32.52
C LYS A 250 -5.34 46.08 -31.89
N GLY A 251 -4.53 46.03 -30.83
CA GLY A 251 -4.25 44.81 -30.07
C GLY A 251 -5.51 44.22 -29.43
N SER A 252 -6.36 45.05 -28.82
CA SER A 252 -7.64 44.61 -28.25
C SER A 252 -8.59 44.03 -29.32
N LYS A 253 -8.70 44.67 -30.49
CA LYS A 253 -9.48 44.15 -31.63
C LYS A 253 -8.95 42.80 -32.14
N GLN A 254 -7.63 42.63 -32.23
CA GLN A 254 -7.03 41.35 -32.61
C GLN A 254 -7.35 40.24 -31.60
N LYS A 255 -7.33 40.55 -30.30
CA LYS A 255 -7.71 39.59 -29.26
C LYS A 255 -9.20 39.23 -29.28
N LEU A 256 -10.09 40.16 -29.62
CA LEU A 256 -11.51 39.85 -29.84
C LEU A 256 -11.73 38.93 -31.03
N ALA A 257 -10.99 39.12 -32.13
CA ALA A 257 -11.05 38.22 -33.27
C ALA A 257 -10.53 36.80 -32.94
N GLU A 258 -9.45 36.69 -32.15
CA GLU A 258 -8.96 35.41 -31.62
C GLU A 258 -10.02 34.72 -30.74
N LEU A 259 -10.74 35.50 -29.94
CA LEU A 259 -11.80 35.00 -29.06
C LEU A 259 -12.98 34.41 -29.84
N GLU A 260 -13.42 35.06 -30.93
CA GLU A 260 -14.52 34.56 -31.76
C GLU A 260 -14.18 33.20 -32.43
N ILE A 261 -12.93 33.02 -32.84
CA ILE A 261 -12.44 31.74 -33.38
C ILE A 261 -12.46 30.67 -32.28
N LEU A 262 -11.98 31.01 -31.09
CA LEU A 262 -11.93 30.11 -29.95
C LEU A 262 -13.33 29.71 -29.45
N GLU A 263 -14.31 30.61 -29.53
CA GLU A 263 -15.71 30.30 -29.20
C GLU A 263 -16.31 29.25 -30.14
N LYS A 264 -16.06 29.37 -31.45
CA LYS A 264 -16.48 28.38 -32.44
C LYS A 264 -15.82 27.02 -32.20
N GLU A 265 -14.55 27.00 -31.80
CA GLU A 265 -13.83 25.78 -31.45
C GLU A 265 -14.39 25.11 -30.18
N ILE A 266 -14.69 25.89 -29.13
CA ILE A 266 -15.32 25.39 -27.90
C ILE A 266 -16.71 24.79 -28.20
N GLU A 267 -17.50 25.45 -29.04
CA GLU A 267 -18.83 24.96 -29.42
C GLU A 267 -18.74 23.66 -30.22
N ALA A 268 -17.83 23.59 -31.19
CA ALA A 268 -17.58 22.39 -31.98
C ALA A 268 -17.13 21.20 -31.11
N LYS A 269 -16.08 21.39 -30.29
CA LYS A 269 -15.61 20.34 -29.37
C LYS A 269 -16.67 19.95 -28.33
N GLY A 270 -17.45 20.92 -27.85
CA GLY A 270 -18.56 20.66 -26.93
C GLY A 270 -19.72 19.89 -27.55
N ALA A 271 -19.95 20.01 -28.86
CA ALA A 271 -20.93 19.22 -29.60
C ALA A 271 -20.41 17.80 -29.90
N GLU A 272 -19.11 17.64 -30.16
CA GLU A 272 -18.47 16.32 -30.32
C GLU A 272 -18.50 15.52 -29.02
N LEU A 273 -18.22 16.16 -27.87
CA LEU A 273 -18.27 15.51 -26.57
C LEU A 273 -19.66 14.94 -26.25
N ARG A 274 -20.73 15.68 -26.58
CA ARG A 274 -22.13 15.23 -26.41
C ARG A 274 -22.51 14.03 -27.28
N LYS A 275 -21.76 13.74 -28.35
CA LYS A 275 -21.96 12.56 -29.20
C LYS A 275 -21.22 11.33 -28.68
N ILE A 276 -20.32 11.51 -27.71
CA ILE A 276 -19.56 10.43 -27.06
C ILE A 276 -20.35 9.85 -25.86
N GLU A 277 -21.40 10.54 -25.40
CA GLU A 277 -22.40 10.05 -24.44
C GLU A 277 -23.26 8.91 -25.02
#